data_AF-A0A7W1J692-F1
#
_entry.id   AF-A0A7W1J692-F1
#
_cell.length_a   1.000
_cell.length_b   1.000
_cell.length_c   1.000
_cell.angle_alpha   90.00
_cell.angle_beta   90.00
_cell.angle_gamma   90.00
#
_symmetry.space_group_name_H-M   'P 1'
#
loop_
_entity.id
_entity.type
_entity.pdbx_description
1 polymer ?
#
loop_
_entity_poly.entity_id
_entity_poly.type
_entity_poly.pdbx_seq_one_letter_code
_entity_poly.pdbx_strand_id
1 'polypeptide(L)' 'MRKAEFEVPSEVMAEFAEEMASRDLDNKVIGTNEDNEIVVEVNYEREESKSVDELEKILDNLREQIEEEEDEDQ' A
#
# COMPACT_ATOMS: atom_id res chain seq x y z
N MET A 1 7.59 -2.81 -18.56
CA MET A 1 7.61 -2.67 -17.10
C MET A 1 7.14 -1.28 -16.73
N ARG A 2 6.18 -1.21 -15.83
CA ARG A 2 5.64 0.01 -15.24
C ARG A 2 5.99 0.02 -13.76
N LYS A 3 5.90 1.20 -13.16
CA LYS A 3 6.18 1.44 -11.75
C LYS A 3 5.01 2.18 -11.14
N ALA A 4 4.59 1.76 -9.97
CA ALA A 4 3.64 2.47 -9.13
C ALA A 4 4.32 2.74 -7.79
N GLU A 5 4.14 3.93 -7.27
CA GLU A 5 4.62 4.31 -5.95
C GLU A 5 3.40 4.40 -5.03
N PHE A 6 3.47 3.73 -3.89
CA PHE A 6 2.43 3.71 -2.88
C PHE A 6 2.99 4.34 -1.61
N GLU A 7 2.26 5.29 -1.06
CA GLU A 7 2.54 5.92 0.24
C GLU A 7 1.69 5.17 1.27
N VAL A 8 2.34 4.36 2.10
CA VAL A 8 1.66 3.41 2.97
C VAL A 8 1.85 3.84 4.43
N PRO A 9 0.79 4.17 5.17
CA PRO A 9 0.91 4.47 6.59
C PRO A 9 1.56 3.31 7.33
N SER A 10 2.44 3.63 8.29
CA SER A 10 3.21 2.60 9.00
C SER A 10 2.34 1.59 9.76
N GLU A 11 1.12 2.00 10.13
CA GLU A 11 0.12 1.20 10.85
C GLU A 11 -0.41 0.04 10.00
N VAL A 12 -0.65 0.29 8.71
CA VAL A 12 -1.23 -0.69 7.78
C VAL A 12 -0.20 -1.33 6.85
N MET A 13 1.07 -0.97 6.99
CA MET A 13 2.17 -1.52 6.18
C MET A 13 2.27 -3.04 6.27
N ALA A 14 1.99 -3.63 7.44
CA ALA A 14 2.03 -5.08 7.60
C ALA A 14 1.00 -5.79 6.71
N GLU A 15 -0.23 -5.29 6.70
CA GLU A 15 -1.33 -5.82 5.90
C GLU A 15 -1.10 -5.56 4.41
N PHE A 16 -0.66 -4.35 4.05
CA PHE A 16 -0.32 -4.02 2.67
C PHE A 16 0.84 -4.90 2.14
N ALA A 17 1.83 -5.21 2.97
CA ALA A 17 2.92 -6.12 2.60
C ALA A 17 2.46 -7.56 2.37
N GLU A 18 1.51 -8.05 3.18
CA GLU A 18 0.91 -9.37 3.00
C GLU A 18 0.12 -9.43 1.68
N GLU A 19 -0.62 -8.37 1.35
CA GLU A 19 -1.36 -8.25 0.10
C GLU A 19 -0.42 -8.18 -1.13
N MET A 20 0.72 -7.52 -1.04
CA MET A 20 1.73 -7.54 -2.11
C MET A 20 2.36 -8.93 -2.26
N ALA A 21 2.69 -9.60 -1.15
CA ALA A 21 3.30 -10.92 -1.16
C ALA A 21 2.35 -12.00 -1.69
N SER A 22 1.06 -11.93 -1.37
CA SER A 22 0.05 -12.89 -1.85
C SER A 22 -0.18 -12.84 -3.36
N ARG A 23 0.18 -11.73 -3.99
CA ARG A 23 0.06 -11.48 -5.44
C ARG A 23 1.35 -11.67 -6.21
N ASP A 24 2.44 -12.08 -5.56
CA ASP A 24 3.79 -12.20 -6.14
C ASP A 24 4.28 -10.93 -6.85
N LEU A 25 3.87 -9.75 -6.36
CA LEU A 25 4.25 -8.47 -6.96
C LEU A 25 5.66 -8.04 -6.53
N ASP A 26 6.49 -7.67 -7.50
CA ASP A 26 7.83 -7.15 -7.25
C ASP A 26 7.74 -5.76 -6.59
N ASN A 27 8.03 -5.70 -5.30
CA ASN A 27 7.93 -4.49 -4.51
C ASN A 27 9.25 -4.18 -3.79
N LYS A 28 9.49 -2.88 -3.59
CA LYS A 28 10.68 -2.40 -2.89
C LYS A 28 10.35 -1.13 -2.12
N VAL A 29 10.67 -1.14 -0.82
CA VAL A 29 10.66 0.09 -0.02
C VAL A 29 11.78 1.02 -0.51
N ILE A 30 11.40 2.22 -0.94
CA ILE A 30 12.34 3.24 -1.45
C ILE A 30 12.61 4.34 -0.43
N GLY A 31 11.78 4.47 0.61
CA GLY A 31 12.01 5.41 1.70
C GLY A 31 10.80 5.60 2.61
N THR A 32 10.80 6.70 3.33
CA THR A 32 9.70 7.18 4.18
C THR A 32 9.50 8.67 3.86
N ASN A 33 8.26 9.12 3.71
CA ASN A 33 7.94 10.52 3.41
C ASN A 33 7.92 11.39 4.70
N GLU A 34 7.60 12.68 4.56
CA GLU A 34 7.57 13.63 5.69
C GLU A 34 6.42 13.35 6.68
N ASP A 35 5.37 12.68 6.21
CA ASP A 35 4.20 12.27 7.00
C ASP A 35 4.39 10.91 7.69
N ASN A 36 5.63 10.40 7.70
CA ASN A 36 6.00 9.12 8.30
C ASN A 36 5.34 7.90 7.64
N GLU A 37 4.88 8.05 6.40
CA GLU A 37 4.40 6.96 5.55
C GLU A 37 5.56 6.31 4.79
N ILE A 38 5.50 5.00 4.64
CA ILE A 38 6.50 4.18 3.96
C ILE A 38 6.22 4.22 2.47
N VAL A 39 7.21 4.67 1.69
CA VAL A 39 7.08 4.74 0.23
C VAL A 39 7.55 3.43 -0.39
N VAL A 40 6.63 2.73 -1.04
CA VAL A 40 6.84 1.43 -1.68
C VAL A 40 6.74 1.57 -3.19
N GLU A 41 7.80 1.21 -3.91
CA GLU A 41 7.79 1.09 -5.37
C GLU A 41 7.38 -0.33 -5.76
N VAL A 42 6.29 -0.48 -6.49
CA VAL A 42 5.82 -1.74 -7.10
C VAL A 42 6.14 -1.72 -8.59
N ASN A 43 6.93 -2.70 -9.02
CA ASN A 43 7.26 -2.95 -10.42
C ASN A 43 6.28 -4.00 -10.97
N TYR A 44 5.60 -3.65 -12.06
CA TYR A 44 4.55 -4.50 -12.62
C TYR A 44 4.52 -4.48 -14.15
N GLU A 45 4.01 -5.56 -14.74
CA GLU A 45 3.76 -5.72 -16.15
C GLU A 45 2.32 -5.34 -16.54
N ARG A 46 2.05 -5.29 -17.84
CA ARG A 46 0.72 -4.92 -18.34
C ARG A 46 -0.37 -5.90 -17.86
N GLU A 47 -0.01 -7.16 -17.66
CA GLU A 47 -0.93 -8.22 -17.22
C GLU A 47 -1.27 -8.09 -15.73
N GLU A 48 -0.36 -7.49 -14.95
CA GLU A 48 -0.47 -7.27 -13.51
C GLU A 48 -1.12 -5.93 -13.16
N SER A 49 -1.53 -5.13 -14.15
CA SER A 49 -2.13 -3.81 -13.91
C SER A 49 -3.37 -3.89 -13.01
N LYS A 50 -4.16 -4.97 -13.14
CA LYS A 50 -5.33 -5.19 -12.28
C LYS A 50 -4.94 -5.42 -10.82
N SER A 51 -3.85 -6.13 -10.58
CA SER A 51 -3.34 -6.38 -9.23
C SER A 51 -2.91 -5.08 -8.56
N VAL A 52 -2.32 -4.16 -9.33
CA VAL A 52 -1.94 -2.82 -8.85
C VAL A 52 -3.18 -1.95 -8.59
N ASP A 53 -4.17 -1.95 -9.48
CA ASP A 53 -5.44 -1.24 -9.28
C ASP A 53 -6.21 -1.77 -8.04
N GLU A 54 -6.05 -3.06 -7.72
CA GLU A 54 -6.60 -3.68 -6.51
C GLU A 54 -5.83 -3.27 -5.25
N LEU A 55 -4.49 -3.21 -5.31
CA LEU A 55 -3.67 -2.73 -4.20
C LEU A 55 -4.01 -1.29 -3.83
N GLU A 56 -4.26 -0.42 -4.81
CA GLU A 56 -4.64 0.97 -4.55
C GLU A 56 -5.94 1.04 -3.74
N LYS A 57 -6.95 0.24 -4.11
CA LYS A 57 -8.22 0.16 -3.37
C LYS A 57 -8.05 -0.40 -1.97
N ILE A 58 -7.16 -1.37 -1.81
CA ILE A 58 -6.85 -1.95 -0.49
C ILE A 58 -6.22 -0.87 0.38
N LEU A 59 -5.23 -0.14 -0.14
CA LEU A 59 -4.58 0.94 0.59
C LEU A 59 -5.58 2.02 1.02
N ASP A 60 -6.47 2.44 0.12
CA ASP A 60 -7.53 3.40 0.43
C ASP A 60 -8.43 2.89 1.56
N ASN A 61 -8.85 1.61 1.50
CA ASN A 61 -9.69 1.03 2.53
C ASN A 61 -8.96 0.87 3.88
N LEU A 62 -7.68 0.53 3.86
CA LEU A 62 -6.84 0.47 5.06
C LEU A 62 -6.68 1.85 5.70
N ARG A 63 -6.56 2.90 4.89
CA ARG A 63 -6.53 4.30 5.37
C ARG A 63 -7.85 4.71 6.00
N GLU A 64 -8.98 4.39 5.36
CA GLU A 64 -10.31 4.63 5.94
C GLU A 64 -10.48 3.93 7.30
N GLN A 65 -9.98 2.69 7.44
CA GLN A 65 -10.04 1.96 8.72
C GLN A 65 -9.23 2.64 9.84
N ILE A 66 -8.06 3.21 9.53
CA ILE A 66 -7.28 3.98 10.52
C ILE A 66 -8.11 5.18 11.02
N GLU A 67 -8.71 5.93 10.09
CA GLU A 67 -9.52 7.11 10.44
C GLU A 67 -10.75 6.74 11.29
N GLU A 68 -11.40 5.60 11.02
CA GLU A 68 -12.54 5.11 11.82
C GLU A 68 -12.13 4.62 13.22
N GLU A 69 -10.95 4.00 13.38
CA GLU A 69 -10.47 3.55 14.69
C GLU A 69 -10.11 4.72 15.63
N GLU A 70 -9.66 5.86 15.11
CA GLU A 70 -9.33 7.04 15.92
C GLU A 70 -10.56 7.73 16.54
N ASP A 71 -11.76 7.53 15.98
CA ASP A 71 -13.00 8.18 16.43
C ASP A 71 -13.75 7.40 17.54
N GLU A 72 -13.41 6.13 17.82
CA GLU A 72 -14.09 5.32 18.84
C GLU A 72 -13.61 5.58 20.29
N ASP A 73 -12.51 6.32 20.48
CA ASP A 73 -11.92 6.64 21.78
C ASP A 73 -12.31 8.03 22.35
N GLN A 74 -13.35 8.70 21.82
CA GLN A 74 -13.87 10.00 22.30
C GLN A 74 -15.11 9.91 23.22
#